data_AF-A0AAV1R369-F1
#
_entry.id   AF-A0AAV1R369-F1
#
_cell.length_a   1.000
_cell.length_b   1.000
_cell.length_c   1.000
_cell.angle_alpha   90.00
_cell.angle_beta   90.00
_cell.angle_gamma   90.00
#
_symmetry.space_group_name_H-M   'P 1'
#
loop_
_entity.id
_entity.type
_entity.pdbx_description
1 polymer ?
#
loop_
_entity_poly.entity_id
_entity_poly.type
_entity_poly.pdbx_seq_one_letter_code
_entity_poly.pdbx_strand_id
1 'polypeptide(L)'
;MNSGDVPRVDGQLAVARAFGDKSLKEHLSSEPHVEMEMIGDDTDCIILASDGLWKVMSNQEAVDAIKDIKDARSAAKRLTEEALNRRSSDDISCIVVKFQ
;
A
#
# COMPACT_ATOMS: atom_id res chain seq x y z
N MET A 1 6.51 14.80 -22.22
CA MET A 1 5.57 14.64 -21.09
C MET A 1 6.41 14.73 -19.83
N ASN A 2 6.20 15.76 -18.99
CA ASN A 2 6.96 15.89 -17.75
C ASN A 2 6.54 14.77 -16.79
N SER A 3 7.52 14.05 -16.26
CA SER A 3 7.36 12.80 -15.50
C SER A 3 6.86 13.01 -14.05
N GLY A 4 6.04 14.03 -13.78
CA GLY A 4 5.71 14.48 -12.42
C GLY A 4 4.24 14.72 -12.10
N ASP A 5 3.34 14.67 -13.08
CA ASP A 5 1.92 14.93 -12.83
C ASP A 5 1.21 13.61 -12.51
N VAL A 6 0.88 13.40 -11.23
CA VAL A 6 -0.04 12.36 -10.80
C VAL A 6 -1.43 12.70 -11.35
N PRO A 7 -2.07 11.83 -12.14
CA PRO A 7 -3.43 12.06 -12.63
C PRO A 7 -4.41 12.29 -11.47
N ARG A 8 -5.32 13.25 -11.64
CA ARG A 8 -6.31 13.63 -10.60
C ARG A 8 -7.71 13.70 -11.18
N VAL A 9 -8.69 13.18 -10.45
CA VAL A 9 -10.12 13.37 -10.71
C VAL A 9 -10.45 14.85 -10.54
N ASP A 10 -10.98 15.46 -11.59
CA ASP A 10 -11.30 16.88 -11.70
C ASP A 10 -10.15 17.80 -11.26
N GLY A 11 -8.90 17.36 -11.47
CA GLY A 11 -7.69 18.08 -11.07
C GLY A 11 -7.42 18.13 -9.56
N GLN A 12 -8.25 17.48 -8.74
CA GLN A 12 -8.22 17.59 -7.28
C GLN A 12 -7.66 16.33 -6.61
N LEU A 13 -8.27 15.17 -6.84
CA LEU A 13 -8.00 13.97 -6.06
C LEU A 13 -7.21 12.93 -6.85
N ALA A 14 -6.09 12.43 -6.29
CA ALA A 14 -5.19 11.48 -6.93
C ALA A 14 -5.66 10.01 -6.86
N VAL A 15 -6.95 9.79 -6.60
CA VAL A 15 -7.60 8.47 -6.59
C VAL A 15 -8.94 8.54 -7.29
N ALA A 16 -9.36 7.43 -7.89
CA ALA A 16 -10.68 7.29 -8.53
C ALA A 16 -11.76 6.72 -7.61
N ARG A 17 -11.38 6.31 -6.39
CA ARG A 17 -12.30 5.77 -5.39
C ARG A 17 -11.96 6.29 -4.00
N ALA A 18 -12.96 6.75 -3.27
CA ALA A 18 -12.81 7.15 -1.87
C ALA A 18 -14.16 7.22 -1.15
N PHE A 19 -14.13 7.07 0.18
CA PHE A 19 -15.20 7.56 1.04
C PHE A 19 -15.10 9.09 1.17
N GLY A 20 -16.22 9.78 1.41
CA GLY A 20 -16.23 11.24 1.50
C GLY A 20 -16.24 11.95 0.14
N ASP A 21 -15.64 13.13 0.05
CA ASP A 21 -15.50 13.96 -1.17
C ASP A 21 -16.82 14.13 -1.95
N LYS A 22 -17.86 14.55 -1.24
CA LYS A 22 -19.24 14.65 -1.76
C LYS A 22 -19.33 15.43 -3.09
N SER A 23 -18.54 16.49 -3.25
CA SER A 23 -18.51 17.32 -4.45
C SER A 23 -17.99 16.60 -5.69
N LEU A 24 -17.26 15.49 -5.55
CA LEU A 24 -16.67 14.73 -6.65
C LEU A 24 -17.42 13.43 -6.95
N LYS A 25 -18.56 13.15 -6.30
CA LYS A 25 -19.23 11.84 -6.35
C LYS A 25 -19.76 11.41 -7.72
N GLU A 26 -19.91 12.34 -8.65
CA GLU A 26 -20.25 12.01 -10.04
C GLU A 26 -19.11 11.27 -10.75
N HIS A 27 -17.86 11.58 -10.41
CA HIS A 27 -16.65 11.00 -11.02
C HIS A 27 -15.83 10.12 -10.06
N LEU A 28 -16.28 9.98 -8.80
CA LEU A 28 -15.58 9.29 -7.73
C LEU A 28 -16.46 8.23 -7.06
N SER A 29 -16.09 6.96 -7.23
CA SER A 29 -16.84 5.85 -6.64
C SER A 29 -16.49 5.62 -5.16
N SER A 30 -17.48 5.22 -4.35
CA SER A 30 -17.26 4.69 -3.00
C SER A 30 -17.37 3.17 -2.93
N GLU A 31 -17.59 2.50 -4.07
CA GLU A 31 -17.69 1.05 -4.11
C GLU A 31 -16.30 0.41 -4.07
N PRO A 32 -16.04 -0.48 -3.08
CA PRO A 32 -14.76 -1.16 -2.98
C PRO A 32 -14.60 -2.18 -4.12
N HIS A 33 -13.35 -2.49 -4.44
CA HIS A 33 -13.05 -3.75 -5.10
C HIS A 33 -12.95 -4.83 -4.03
N VAL A 34 -13.65 -5.95 -4.23
CA VAL A 34 -13.71 -7.06 -3.27
C VAL A 34 -13.21 -8.30 -3.97
N GLU A 35 -12.18 -8.91 -3.40
CA GLU A 35 -11.61 -10.17 -3.88
C GLU A 35 -11.56 -11.16 -2.71
N MET A 36 -11.66 -12.44 -3.04
CA MET A 36 -11.60 -13.54 -2.07
C MET A 36 -10.55 -14.53 -2.54
N GLU A 37 -9.53 -14.73 -1.72
CA GLU A 37 -8.43 -15.65 -1.99
C GLU A 37 -8.33 -16.70 -0.88
N MET A 38 -8.02 -17.94 -1.26
CA MET A 38 -7.73 -18.99 -0.28
C MET A 38 -6.26 -18.92 0.14
N ILE A 39 -6.01 -18.92 1.44
CA ILE A 39 -4.65 -18.99 1.98
C ILE A 39 -4.21 -20.46 1.92
N GLY A 40 -3.26 -20.74 1.04
CA GLY A 40 -2.61 -22.04 0.90
C GLY A 40 -1.32 -22.14 1.72
N ASP A 41 -0.77 -23.35 1.82
CA ASP A 41 0.49 -23.63 2.51
C ASP A 41 1.71 -22.94 1.86
N ASP A 42 1.55 -22.40 0.65
CA ASP A 42 2.54 -21.63 -0.10
C ASP A 42 2.47 -20.12 0.16
N THR A 43 1.54 -19.67 1.02
CA THR A 43 1.34 -18.26 1.34
C THR A 43 2.02 -17.90 2.64
N ASP A 44 3.18 -17.23 2.57
CA ASP A 44 3.93 -16.85 3.77
C ASP A 44 3.29 -15.69 4.56
N CYS A 45 2.76 -14.68 3.84
CA CYS A 45 2.26 -13.47 4.47
C CYS A 45 1.32 -12.65 3.58
N ILE A 46 0.59 -11.72 4.23
CA ILE A 46 -0.06 -10.58 3.60
C ILE A 46 0.60 -9.29 4.11
N ILE A 47 0.87 -8.35 3.19
CA ILE A 47 1.33 -6.99 3.48
C ILE A 47 0.25 -6.02 3.02
N LEU A 48 -0.29 -5.24 3.96
CA LEU A 48 -1.19 -4.11 3.68
C LEU A 48 -0.46 -2.83 4.08
N ALA A 49 -0.38 -1.84 3.20
CA ALA A 49 0.29 -0.58 3.51
C ALA A 49 -0.30 0.60 2.76
N SER A 50 -0.09 1.82 3.29
CA SER A 50 -0.37 3.07 2.58
C SER A 50 0.53 3.22 1.35
N ASP A 51 0.15 4.09 0.43
CA ASP A 51 0.93 4.42 -0.76
C ASP A 51 2.30 5.03 -0.43
N GLY A 52 2.47 5.64 0.75
CA GLY A 52 3.77 6.05 1.26
C GLY A 52 4.84 4.94 1.25
N LEU A 53 4.45 3.67 1.41
CA LEU A 53 5.38 2.54 1.23
C LEU A 53 5.56 2.19 -0.25
N TRP A 54 4.45 2.00 -0.97
CA TRP A 54 4.46 1.50 -2.35
C TRP A 54 5.02 2.49 -3.38
N LYS A 55 5.09 3.78 -3.06
CA LYS A 55 5.76 4.81 -3.87
C LYS A 55 7.28 4.64 -3.96
N VAL A 56 7.89 3.95 -2.99
CA VAL A 56 9.36 3.80 -2.88
C VAL A 56 9.84 2.35 -2.84
N MET A 57 8.92 1.39 -2.82
CA MET A 57 9.21 -0.04 -2.81
C MET A 57 8.25 -0.79 -3.72
N SER A 58 8.79 -1.69 -4.54
CA SER A 58 8.00 -2.67 -5.27
C SER A 58 7.51 -3.79 -4.35
N ASN A 59 6.50 -4.54 -4.81
CA ASN A 59 5.95 -5.67 -4.06
C ASN A 59 7.02 -6.70 -3.68
N GLN A 60 7.90 -7.06 -4.63
CA GLN A 60 8.94 -8.06 -4.38
C GLN A 60 10.00 -7.56 -3.39
N GLU A 61 10.41 -6.29 -3.48
CA GLU A 61 11.36 -5.72 -2.51
C GLU A 61 10.80 -5.74 -1.08
N ALA A 62 9.49 -5.50 -0.93
CA ALA A 62 8.83 -5.59 0.37
C ALA A 62 8.87 -7.02 0.91
N VAL A 63 8.55 -8.02 0.09
CA VAL A 63 8.63 -9.44 0.47
C VAL A 63 10.06 -9.82 0.86
N ASP A 64 11.04 -9.48 0.01
CA ASP A 64 12.45 -9.80 0.24
C ASP A 64 13.00 -9.17 1.52
N ALA A 65 12.54 -7.96 1.87
CA ALA A 65 12.97 -7.26 3.08
C ALA A 65 12.51 -7.93 4.38
N ILE A 66 11.45 -8.76 4.35
CA ILE A 66 10.87 -9.38 5.55
C ILE A 66 10.82 -10.90 5.52
N LYS A 67 11.34 -11.55 4.47
CA LYS A 67 11.28 -13.01 4.30
C LYS A 67 11.91 -13.77 5.48
N ASP A 68 13.01 -13.25 6.01
CA ASP A 68 13.75 -13.88 7.12
C ASP A 68 13.25 -13.44 8.51
N ILE A 69 12.20 -12.60 8.57
CA ILE A 69 11.63 -12.07 9.82
C ILE A 69 10.36 -12.84 10.17
N LYS A 70 10.42 -13.58 11.28
CA LYS A 70 9.29 -14.40 11.78
C LYS A 70 8.21 -13.58 12.48
N ASP A 71 8.60 -12.60 13.29
CA ASP A 71 7.65 -11.77 14.02
C ASP A 71 7.00 -10.72 13.11
N ALA A 72 5.67 -10.78 12.99
CA ALA A 72 4.91 -9.92 12.09
C ALA A 72 5.05 -8.42 12.42
N ARG A 73 5.14 -8.06 13.71
CA ARG A 73 5.35 -6.66 14.12
C ARG A 73 6.72 -6.15 13.71
N SER A 74 7.75 -6.97 13.87
CA SER A 74 9.12 -6.67 13.45
C SER A 74 9.22 -6.53 11.93
N ALA A 75 8.51 -7.39 11.18
CA ALA A 75 8.40 -7.29 9.72
C ALA A 75 7.74 -5.97 9.29
N ALA A 76 6.61 -5.60 9.88
CA ALA A 76 5.94 -4.33 9.61
C ALA A 76 6.85 -3.14 9.91
N LYS A 77 7.53 -3.15 11.06
CA LYS A 77 8.49 -2.10 11.44
C LYS A 77 9.65 -1.99 10.44
N ARG A 78 10.24 -3.13 10.03
CA ARG A 78 11.32 -3.19 9.03
C ARG A 78 10.91 -2.52 7.71
N LEU A 79 9.67 -2.75 7.27
CA LEU A 79 9.12 -2.15 6.05
C LEU A 79 8.92 -0.65 6.19
N THR A 80 8.37 -0.19 7.31
CA THR A 80 8.21 1.26 7.55
C THR A 80 9.56 1.97 7.62
N GLU A 81 10.57 1.36 8.24
CA GLU A 81 11.93 1.90 8.32
C GLU A 81 12.62 1.94 6.95
N GLU A 82 12.41 0.91 6.11
CA GLU A 82 12.92 0.89 4.74
C GLU A 82 12.35 2.05 3.91
N ALA A 83 11.02 2.25 3.96
CA ALA A 83 10.36 3.33 3.25
C ALA A 83 10.86 4.72 3.72
N LEU A 84 11.09 4.90 5.03
CA LEU A 84 11.71 6.11 5.57
C LEU A 84 13.15 6.30 5.08
N ASN A 85 13.96 5.25 5.08
CA ASN A 85 15.35 5.30 4.61
C ASN A 85 15.44 5.63 3.10
N ARG A 86 14.43 5.21 2.34
CA ARG A 86 14.24 5.54 0.92
C ARG A 86 13.64 6.94 0.70
N ARG A 87 13.50 7.73 1.76
CA ARG A 87 13.00 9.11 1.75
C ARG A 87 11.58 9.24 1.21
N SER A 88 10.71 8.30 1.56
CA SER A 88 9.27 8.49 1.36
C SER A 88 8.84 9.81 2.00
N SER A 89 8.06 10.59 1.26
CA SER A 89 7.61 11.93 1.65
C SER A 89 6.14 11.96 2.07
N ASP A 90 5.57 10.80 2.39
CA ASP A 90 4.16 10.60 2.72
C ASP A 90 4.02 9.93 4.09
N ASP A 91 2.80 9.88 4.63
CA ASP A 91 2.52 9.09 5.81
C ASP A 91 2.65 7.59 5.51
N ILE A 92 3.37 6.88 6.38
CA ILE A 92 3.67 5.45 6.19
C ILE A 92 2.97 4.65 7.26
N SER A 93 2.06 3.78 6.84
CA SER A 93 1.40 2.78 7.68
C SER A 93 1.54 1.40 7.05
N CYS A 94 1.84 0.38 7.84
CA CYS A 94 2.01 -0.99 7.36
C CYS A 94 1.47 -2.01 8.37
N ILE A 95 0.74 -3.00 7.88
CA ILE A 95 0.27 -4.18 8.59
C ILE A 95 0.85 -5.39 7.87
N VAL A 96 1.46 -6.29 8.64
CA VAL A 96 1.92 -7.59 8.16
C VAL A 96 1.16 -8.68 8.90
N VAL A 97 0.62 -9.63 8.16
CA VAL A 97 0.03 -10.87 8.68
C VAL A 97 0.92 -12.01 8.23
N LYS A 98 1.46 -12.79 9.16
CA LYS A 98 2.27 -13.99 8.87
C LYS A 98 1.39 -15.21 9.07
N PHE A 99 1.36 -16.11 8.10
CA PHE A 99 0.69 -17.39 8.22
C PHE A 99 1.67 -18.43 8.78
N GLN A 100 1.13 -19.44 9.48
CA GLN A 100 1.92 -20.49 10.13
C GLN A 100 2.12 -21.68 9.22
#